data_AF-A0A8X6XGE2-F1
#
_entry.id   AF-A0A8X6XGE2-F1
#
_cell.length_a   1.000
_cell.length_b   1.000
_cell.length_c   1.000
_cell.angle_alpha   90.00
_cell.angle_beta   90.00
_cell.angle_gamma   90.00
#
_symmetry.space_group_name_H-M   'P 1'
#
loop_
_entity.id
_entity.type
_entity.pdbx_description
1 polymer ?
#
loop_
_entity_poly.entity_id
_entity_poly.type
_entity_poly.pdbx_seq_one_letter_code
_entity_poly.pdbx_strand_id
1 'polypeptide(L)'
;MEHSLTLQFILCVIIHILTSGIAFSDDKSKSAKIEIDEENVVVLGGLFPVHSKGPSQEDRCGPMLLEKGIQRLEAMLYAIDRINNNTSYWQFKMSATVLDTCSSDSYALEQSLQFLHYSCGPNANISRKVAAVVGAANSVVSASVANIFRLFQIPQVSYASTSEELDDLYKYPYFFRVVPSDRFQVKVIYDILLEFGWTYVSMVASKGEYGENAVQNMQDLIRNSTHDGKFLQISLNFNS
;
A
#
# COMPACT_ATOMS: atom_id res chain seq x y z
N MET A 1 30.79 -21.60 -51.70
CA MET A 1 31.03 -20.71 -50.55
C MET A 1 29.82 -20.55 -49.61
N GLU A 2 28.61 -20.99 -49.97
CA GLU A 2 27.43 -20.77 -49.12
C GLU A 2 27.16 -21.87 -48.07
N HIS A 3 27.68 -23.09 -48.24
CA HIS A 3 27.51 -24.17 -47.27
C HIS A 3 28.36 -24.04 -45.99
N SER A 4 29.39 -23.19 -46.00
CA SER A 4 30.26 -22.98 -44.83
C SER A 4 29.69 -21.96 -43.85
N LEU A 5 28.86 -21.03 -44.34
CA LEU A 5 28.26 -19.96 -43.52
C LEU A 5 27.02 -20.44 -42.76
N THR A 6 26.24 -21.36 -43.35
CA THR A 6 25.07 -21.96 -42.70
C THR A 6 25.46 -22.87 -41.53
N LEU A 7 26.56 -23.64 -41.66
CA LEU A 7 27.07 -24.49 -40.58
C LEU A 7 27.62 -23.66 -39.41
N GLN A 8 28.27 -22.53 -39.70
CA GLN A 8 28.80 -21.60 -38.69
C GLN A 8 27.67 -20.92 -37.89
N PHE A 9 26.56 -20.55 -38.56
CA PHE A 9 25.39 -19.96 -37.90
C PHE A 9 24.66 -20.97 -37.00
N ILE A 10 24.50 -22.22 -37.45
CA ILE A 10 23.85 -23.27 -36.66
C ILE A 10 24.69 -23.60 -35.42
N LEU A 11 26.02 -23.64 -35.54
CA LEU A 11 26.91 -23.85 -34.39
C LEU A 11 26.82 -22.69 -33.37
N CYS A 12 26.75 -21.44 -33.83
CA CYS A 12 26.56 -20.27 -32.95
C CYS A 12 25.22 -20.27 -32.23
N VAL A 13 24.13 -20.66 -32.88
CA VAL A 13 22.79 -20.73 -32.27
C VAL A 13 22.72 -21.88 -31.26
N ILE A 14 23.31 -23.04 -31.56
CA ILE A 14 23.38 -24.16 -30.61
C ILE A 14 24.26 -23.81 -29.42
N ILE A 15 25.39 -23.13 -29.62
CA ILE A 15 26.24 -22.65 -28.52
C ILE A 15 25.51 -21.58 -27.70
N HIS A 16 24.76 -20.66 -28.32
CA HIS A 16 23.93 -19.70 -27.60
C HIS A 16 22.81 -20.36 -26.79
N ILE A 17 22.15 -21.40 -27.33
CA ILE A 17 21.10 -22.15 -26.62
C ILE A 17 21.70 -23.00 -25.48
N LEU A 18 22.94 -23.49 -25.64
CA LEU A 18 23.67 -24.24 -24.61
C LEU A 18 24.28 -23.33 -23.53
N THR A 19 24.65 -22.08 -23.84
CA THR A 19 25.18 -21.10 -22.87
C THR A 19 24.09 -20.28 -22.20
N SER A 20 22.96 -20.03 -22.87
CA SER A 20 21.71 -19.61 -22.24
C SER A 20 21.00 -20.84 -21.71
N GLY A 21 21.62 -21.47 -20.71
CA GLY A 21 21.02 -22.58 -19.99
C GLY A 21 19.56 -22.25 -19.69
N ILE A 22 18.66 -23.04 -20.27
CA ILE A 22 17.28 -23.14 -19.78
C ILE A 22 17.43 -23.77 -18.39
N ALA A 23 17.70 -22.92 -17.41
CA ALA A 23 17.42 -23.25 -16.04
C ALA A 23 15.89 -23.35 -15.97
N PHE A 24 15.38 -24.58 -16.07
CA PHE A 24 14.13 -24.92 -15.42
C PHE A 24 14.33 -24.57 -13.95
N SER A 25 13.89 -23.37 -13.57
CA SER A 25 13.79 -23.00 -12.18
C SER A 25 12.70 -23.89 -11.60
N ASP A 26 13.15 -24.98 -10.98
CA ASP A 26 12.40 -25.80 -10.07
C ASP A 26 11.59 -24.88 -9.14
N ASP A 27 10.28 -25.08 -9.12
CA ASP A 27 9.30 -24.31 -8.35
C ASP A 27 9.49 -24.61 -6.85
N LYS A 28 10.58 -24.12 -6.30
CA LYS A 28 10.79 -24.03 -4.87
C LYS A 28 10.27 -22.67 -4.45
N SER A 29 9.05 -22.68 -3.92
CA SER A 29 8.50 -21.71 -2.96
C SER A 29 9.50 -20.58 -2.68
N LYS A 30 9.35 -19.46 -3.41
CA LYS A 30 10.07 -18.23 -3.11
C LYS A 30 9.61 -17.76 -1.74
N SER A 31 10.20 -18.32 -0.70
CA SER A 31 10.26 -17.69 0.61
C SER A 31 10.90 -16.33 0.35
N ALA A 32 10.16 -15.25 0.61
CA ALA A 32 10.69 -13.90 0.63
C ALA A 32 11.87 -13.86 1.61
N LYS A 33 13.09 -14.10 1.10
CA LYS A 33 14.30 -14.03 1.90
C LYS A 33 14.51 -12.55 2.23
N ILE A 34 14.35 -12.21 3.50
CA ILE A 34 14.77 -10.92 4.03
C ILE A 34 16.30 -10.97 4.00
N GLU A 35 16.90 -10.26 3.05
CA GLU A 35 18.35 -10.05 3.02
C GLU A 35 18.66 -9.02 4.09
N ILE A 36 19.24 -9.51 5.18
CA ILE A 36 19.72 -8.67 6.27
C ILE A 36 21.13 -8.24 5.84
N ASP A 37 21.37 -6.93 5.85
CA ASP A 37 22.69 -6.36 5.57
C ASP A 37 23.74 -6.98 6.51
N GLU A 38 25.02 -6.99 6.11
CA GLU A 38 26.13 -7.55 6.90
C GLU A 38 26.20 -6.95 8.33
N GLU A 39 25.57 -5.79 8.54
CA GLU A 39 25.44 -5.08 9.82
C GLU A 39 24.23 -5.48 10.71
N ASN A 40 23.46 -6.52 10.37
CA ASN A 40 22.21 -6.88 11.08
C ASN A 40 21.22 -5.70 11.12
N VAL A 41 20.96 -5.08 9.97
CA VAL A 41 20.02 -3.95 9.83
C VAL A 41 18.81 -4.38 9.01
N VAL A 42 17.61 -4.10 9.53
CA VAL A 42 16.34 -4.25 8.83
C VAL A 42 15.82 -2.87 8.44
N VAL A 43 15.61 -2.66 7.14
CA VAL A 43 15.12 -1.38 6.62
C VAL A 43 13.60 -1.45 6.45
N LEU A 44 12.88 -0.51 7.07
CA LEU A 44 11.45 -0.30 6.87
C LEU A 44 11.21 0.81 5.85
N GLY A 45 10.28 0.62 4.94
CA GLY A 45 9.74 1.70 4.13
C GLY A 45 8.70 2.50 4.92
N GLY A 46 8.59 3.79 4.67
CA GLY A 46 7.58 4.67 5.26
C GLY A 46 6.89 5.50 4.18
N LEU A 47 5.56 5.52 4.18
CA LEU A 47 4.75 6.35 3.27
C LEU A 47 3.86 7.29 4.08
N PHE A 48 4.21 8.58 4.08
CA PHE A 48 3.49 9.61 4.84
C PHE A 48 3.01 10.73 3.92
N PRO A 49 1.85 11.35 4.19
CA PRO A 49 1.42 12.54 3.47
C PRO A 49 2.08 13.78 4.10
N VAL A 50 3.37 13.99 3.84
CA VAL A 50 4.11 15.15 4.34
C VAL A 50 3.56 16.43 3.72
N HIS A 51 3.17 16.37 2.45
CA HIS A 51 2.46 17.44 1.75
C HIS A 51 1.02 17.06 1.39
N SER A 52 0.17 18.08 1.23
CA SER A 52 -1.14 17.92 0.60
C SER A 52 -1.00 17.64 -0.90
N LYS A 53 -2.12 17.26 -1.54
CA LYS A 53 -2.16 17.17 -2.99
C LYS A 53 -1.93 18.55 -3.60
N GLY A 54 -1.00 18.63 -4.55
CA GLY A 54 -0.73 19.86 -5.26
C GLY A 54 -1.78 20.17 -6.34
N PRO A 55 -1.78 21.41 -6.89
CA PRO A 55 -2.81 21.89 -7.80
C PRO A 55 -2.72 21.31 -9.22
N SER A 56 -1.56 20.81 -9.63
CA SER A 56 -1.32 20.32 -10.99
C SER A 56 -0.38 19.11 -11.01
N GLN A 57 -0.15 18.52 -12.19
CA GLN A 57 0.82 17.44 -12.38
C GLN A 57 2.28 17.91 -12.36
N GLU A 58 2.50 19.22 -12.56
CA GLU A 58 3.81 19.86 -12.52
C GLU A 58 4.16 20.24 -11.07
N ASP A 59 3.18 20.74 -10.32
CA ASP A 59 3.24 20.99 -8.88
C ASP A 59 2.49 19.90 -8.12
N ARG A 60 3.10 18.71 -8.01
CA ARG A 60 2.44 17.51 -7.48
C ARG A 60 2.14 17.57 -5.98
N CYS A 61 2.92 18.35 -5.24
CA CYS A 61 2.86 18.46 -3.79
C CYS A 61 2.46 19.89 -3.41
N GLY A 62 1.46 20.01 -2.54
CA GLY A 62 0.97 21.28 -2.01
C GLY A 62 1.66 21.65 -0.69
N PRO A 63 1.01 22.48 0.15
CA PRO A 63 1.54 22.84 1.47
C PRO A 63 1.82 21.64 2.37
N MET A 64 2.80 21.82 3.27
CA MET A 64 3.18 20.82 4.27
C MET A 64 2.06 20.60 5.30
N LEU A 65 1.82 19.33 5.64
CA LEU A 65 0.84 18.89 6.63
C LEU A 65 1.54 18.58 7.95
N LEU A 66 1.43 19.48 8.92
CA LEU A 66 2.09 19.33 10.21
C LEU A 66 1.59 18.11 11.00
N GLU A 67 0.28 18.04 11.27
CA GLU A 67 -0.30 16.99 12.13
C GLU A 67 -0.42 15.64 11.41
N LYS A 68 -0.87 15.66 10.16
CA LYS A 68 -1.15 14.42 9.41
C LYS A 68 0.06 13.86 8.67
N GLY A 69 1.09 14.69 8.46
CA GLY A 69 2.32 14.36 7.76
C GLY A 69 3.50 14.28 8.72
N ILE A 70 4.07 15.43 9.08
CA ILE A 70 5.31 15.52 9.86
C ILE A 70 5.20 14.79 11.21
N GLN A 71 4.15 15.02 12.00
CA GLN A 71 4.01 14.34 13.30
C GLN A 71 3.96 12.82 13.15
N ARG A 72 3.36 12.29 12.08
CA ARG A 72 3.28 10.84 11.85
C ARG A 72 4.62 10.26 11.38
N LEU A 73 5.34 11.00 10.54
CA LEU A 73 6.70 10.66 10.13
C LEU A 73 7.63 10.63 11.34
N GLU A 74 7.61 11.68 12.16
CA GLU A 74 8.40 11.76 13.40
C GLU A 74 8.00 10.66 14.39
N ALA A 75 6.72 10.30 14.47
CA ALA A 75 6.28 9.19 15.31
C ALA A 75 6.88 7.84 14.87
N MET A 76 7.06 7.61 13.56
CA MET A 76 7.75 6.42 13.05
C MET A 76 9.23 6.43 13.42
N LEU A 77 9.93 7.55 13.21
CA LEU A 77 11.35 7.68 13.54
C LEU A 77 11.57 7.51 15.04
N TYR A 78 10.74 8.14 15.85
CA TYR A 78 10.73 7.97 17.30
C TYR A 78 10.52 6.50 17.71
N ALA A 79 9.56 5.80 17.09
CA ALA A 79 9.33 4.38 17.38
C ALA A 79 10.56 3.52 17.04
N ILE A 80 11.23 3.79 15.92
CA ILE A 80 12.47 3.11 15.53
C ILE A 80 13.59 3.37 16.55
N ASP A 81 13.77 4.61 16.98
CA ASP A 81 14.78 4.96 18.00
C ASP A 81 14.51 4.23 19.32
N ARG A 82 13.24 4.12 19.72
CA ARG A 82 12.83 3.39 20.93
C ARG A 82 13.10 1.90 20.83
N ILE A 83 12.89 1.29 19.66
CA ILE A 83 13.18 -0.13 19.41
C ILE A 83 14.69 -0.35 19.43
N ASN A 84 15.45 0.48 18.73
CA ASN A 84 16.91 0.37 18.64
C ASN A 84 17.62 0.55 19.99
N ASN A 85 17.04 1.35 20.89
CA ASN A 85 17.59 1.58 22.22
C ASN A 85 17.23 0.47 23.25
N ASN A 86 16.41 -0.51 22.87
CA ASN A 86 16.04 -1.62 23.74
C ASN A 86 16.39 -2.98 23.11
N THR A 87 17.59 -3.45 23.43
CA THR A 87 18.13 -4.74 22.96
C THR A 87 17.45 -5.97 23.55
N SER A 88 16.51 -5.80 24.50
CA SER A 88 15.79 -6.93 25.10
C SER A 88 14.72 -7.53 24.19
N TYR A 89 14.22 -6.79 23.20
CA TYR A 89 13.11 -7.25 22.34
C TYR A 89 13.58 -8.01 21.11
N TRP A 90 14.76 -7.69 20.58
CA TRP A 90 15.21 -8.13 19.27
C TRP A 90 16.69 -7.78 19.05
N GLN A 91 17.42 -8.58 18.27
CA GLN A 91 18.88 -8.51 18.14
C GLN A 91 19.39 -7.65 16.97
N PHE A 92 18.51 -7.12 16.12
CA PHE A 92 18.91 -6.37 14.94
C PHE A 92 18.60 -4.87 15.12
N LYS A 93 19.21 -4.03 14.29
CA LYS A 93 18.86 -2.60 14.23
C LYS A 93 17.81 -2.36 13.16
N MET A 94 16.92 -1.42 13.40
CA MET A 94 15.96 -0.94 12.42
C MET A 94 16.44 0.37 11.82
N SER A 95 16.24 0.52 10.52
CA SER A 95 16.43 1.77 9.78
C SER A 95 15.16 2.06 8.98
N ALA A 96 15.00 3.29 8.50
CA ALA A 96 13.86 3.70 7.68
C ALA A 96 14.28 4.36 6.38
N THR A 97 13.55 4.05 5.31
CA THR A 97 13.48 4.87 4.09
C THR A 97 12.10 5.47 4.02
N VAL A 98 11.98 6.79 4.16
CA VAL A 98 10.68 7.47 4.19
C VAL A 98 10.47 8.26 2.91
N LEU A 99 9.29 8.10 2.31
CA LEU A 99 8.88 8.79 1.09
C LEU A 99 7.58 9.54 1.32
N ASP A 100 7.47 10.72 0.68
CA ASP A 100 6.24 11.51 0.70
C ASP A 100 5.23 10.96 -0.32
N THR A 101 3.98 10.89 0.09
CA THR A 101 2.86 10.51 -0.79
C THR A 101 2.21 11.73 -1.45
N CYS A 102 2.46 12.94 -0.94
CA CYS A 102 1.80 14.18 -1.35
C CYS A 102 0.28 14.05 -1.42
N SER A 103 -0.30 13.17 -0.60
CA SER A 103 -1.74 12.83 -0.62
C SER A 103 -2.29 12.48 -2.02
N SER A 104 -1.43 11.97 -2.90
CA SER A 104 -1.73 11.64 -4.29
C SER A 104 -1.37 10.19 -4.58
N ASP A 105 -2.33 9.44 -5.09
CA ASP A 105 -2.21 8.01 -5.37
C ASP A 105 -1.22 7.73 -6.50
N SER A 106 -1.26 8.50 -7.59
CA SER A 106 -0.31 8.38 -8.70
C SER A 106 1.13 8.70 -8.28
N TYR A 107 1.32 9.75 -7.46
CA TYR A 107 2.64 10.14 -6.98
C TYR A 107 3.20 9.10 -6.01
N ALA A 108 2.40 8.67 -5.03
CA ALA A 108 2.80 7.64 -4.07
C ALA A 108 3.12 6.30 -4.74
N LEU A 109 2.41 5.94 -5.80
CA LEU A 109 2.68 4.76 -6.61
C LEU A 109 4.09 4.83 -7.22
N GLU A 110 4.42 5.97 -7.84
CA GLU A 110 5.74 6.23 -8.41
C GLU A 110 6.83 6.19 -7.34
N GLN A 111 6.61 6.84 -6.19
CA GLN A 111 7.56 6.79 -5.07
C GLN A 111 7.77 5.37 -4.55
N SER A 112 6.71 4.56 -4.49
CA SER A 112 6.79 3.18 -4.00
C SER A 112 7.70 2.28 -4.84
N LEU A 113 7.94 2.63 -6.11
CA LEU A 113 8.94 1.93 -6.94
C LEU A 113 10.37 2.10 -6.41
N GLN A 114 10.66 3.15 -5.65
CA GLN A 114 11.98 3.33 -5.03
C GLN A 114 12.27 2.28 -3.96
N PHE A 115 11.25 1.74 -3.29
CA PHE A 115 11.41 0.60 -2.38
C PHE A 115 11.74 -0.70 -3.09
N LEU A 116 11.45 -0.77 -4.39
CA LEU A 116 11.64 -1.95 -5.22
C LEU A 116 12.95 -1.95 -6.00
N HIS A 117 13.73 -0.85 -5.94
CA HIS A 117 14.98 -0.74 -6.70
C HIS A 117 16.00 -1.78 -6.23
N TYR A 118 15.86 -3.00 -6.79
CA TYR A 118 16.95 -3.89 -7.12
C TYR A 118 17.78 -3.14 -8.16
N SER A 119 19.05 -2.89 -7.88
CA SER A 119 19.90 -2.46 -8.98
C SER A 119 20.05 -3.68 -9.90
N CYS A 120 19.39 -3.65 -11.06
CA CYS A 120 19.64 -4.60 -12.12
C CYS A 120 20.84 -4.06 -12.92
N GLY A 121 22.04 -4.53 -12.60
CA GLY A 121 23.28 -4.13 -13.27
C GLY A 121 24.52 -4.67 -12.55
N PRO A 122 25.69 -4.72 -13.22
CA PRO A 122 26.91 -5.29 -12.64
C PRO A 122 27.47 -4.52 -11.43
N ASN A 123 26.97 -3.30 -11.15
CA ASN A 123 27.36 -2.45 -10.01
C ASN A 123 26.21 -2.25 -9.02
N ALA A 124 25.37 -3.27 -8.87
CA ALA A 124 24.19 -3.21 -8.02
C ALA A 124 24.54 -3.24 -6.54
N ASN A 125 24.32 -2.13 -5.84
CA ASN A 125 24.30 -2.12 -4.39
C ASN A 125 22.98 -2.74 -3.92
N ILE A 126 23.05 -3.99 -3.46
CA ILE A 126 21.94 -4.80 -2.95
C ILE A 126 21.37 -4.26 -1.61
N SER A 127 21.97 -3.22 -1.02
CA SER A 127 21.77 -2.87 0.39
C SER A 127 20.48 -2.11 0.76
N ARG A 128 19.47 -2.00 -0.12
CA ARG A 128 18.28 -1.14 0.13
C ARG A 128 16.92 -1.81 -0.10
N LYS A 129 16.84 -3.13 0.03
CA LYS A 129 15.54 -3.81 0.05
C LYS A 129 14.81 -3.50 1.36
N VAL A 130 13.61 -2.95 1.27
CA VAL A 130 12.74 -2.79 2.46
C VAL A 130 12.14 -4.14 2.85
N ALA A 131 12.09 -4.43 4.14
CA ALA A 131 11.48 -5.65 4.67
C ALA A 131 9.95 -5.55 4.74
N ALA A 132 9.45 -4.36 5.05
CA ALA A 132 8.03 -4.04 5.14
C ALA A 132 7.83 -2.53 4.95
N VAL A 133 6.61 -2.10 4.62
CA VAL A 133 6.27 -0.68 4.46
C VAL A 133 5.20 -0.28 5.46
N VAL A 134 5.46 0.79 6.22
CA VAL A 134 4.50 1.45 7.10
C VAL A 134 3.77 2.54 6.32
N GLY A 135 2.44 2.50 6.29
CA GLY A 135 1.60 3.41 5.51
C GLY A 135 0.83 2.71 4.38
N ALA A 136 0.19 3.43 3.47
CA ALA A 136 -0.01 4.87 3.48
C ALA A 136 -1.18 5.27 4.41
N ALA A 137 -1.47 6.57 4.49
CA ALA A 137 -2.57 7.09 5.29
C ALA A 137 -3.93 7.04 4.56
N ASN A 138 -4.00 7.57 3.34
CA ASN A 138 -5.23 7.64 2.56
C ASN A 138 -5.53 6.26 1.94
N SER A 139 -6.78 5.80 2.04
CA SER A 139 -7.18 4.47 1.57
C SER A 139 -6.94 4.25 0.07
N VAL A 140 -7.20 5.25 -0.78
CA VAL A 140 -6.96 5.18 -2.23
C VAL A 140 -5.46 5.08 -2.51
N VAL A 141 -4.64 5.83 -1.77
CA VAL A 141 -3.18 5.75 -1.88
C VAL A 141 -2.69 4.36 -1.44
N SER A 142 -3.19 3.84 -0.31
CA SER A 142 -2.85 2.51 0.19
C SER A 142 -3.22 1.42 -0.79
N ALA A 143 -4.41 1.48 -1.40
CA ALA A 143 -4.87 0.53 -2.41
C ALA A 143 -3.97 0.54 -3.66
N SER A 144 -3.64 1.73 -4.17
CA SER A 144 -2.74 1.90 -5.32
C SER A 144 -1.37 1.30 -5.04
N VAL A 145 -0.78 1.60 -3.89
CA VAL A 145 0.54 1.09 -3.50
C VAL A 145 0.52 -0.43 -3.26
N ALA A 146 -0.52 -0.95 -2.60
CA ALA A 146 -0.66 -2.38 -2.30
C ALA A 146 -0.71 -3.24 -3.58
N ASN A 147 -1.27 -2.71 -4.67
CA ASN A 147 -1.30 -3.39 -5.98
C ASN A 147 0.11 -3.63 -6.55
N ILE A 148 1.09 -2.79 -6.23
CA ILE A 148 2.47 -3.02 -6.60
C ILE A 148 3.14 -3.95 -5.60
N PHE A 149 3.02 -3.68 -4.30
CA PHE A 149 3.71 -4.48 -3.28
C PHE A 149 3.32 -5.96 -3.27
N ARG A 150 2.07 -6.30 -3.63
CA ARG A 150 1.66 -7.71 -3.78
C ARG A 150 2.47 -8.47 -4.83
N LEU A 151 3.00 -7.80 -5.87
CA LEU A 151 3.81 -8.43 -6.92
C LEU A 151 5.21 -8.79 -6.40
N PHE A 152 5.70 -8.02 -5.43
CA PHE A 152 7.03 -8.20 -4.83
C PHE A 152 6.98 -8.83 -3.44
N GLN A 153 5.78 -9.23 -2.99
CA GLN A 153 5.53 -9.86 -1.69
C GLN A 153 6.02 -8.99 -0.51
N ILE A 154 5.89 -7.67 -0.64
CA ILE A 154 6.27 -6.73 0.41
C ILE A 154 5.06 -6.50 1.31
N PRO A 155 5.13 -6.85 2.60
CA PRO A 155 4.04 -6.57 3.53
C PRO A 155 3.92 -5.06 3.77
N GLN A 156 2.69 -4.57 3.72
CA GLN A 156 2.32 -3.19 3.97
C GLN A 156 1.41 -3.12 5.19
N VAL A 157 1.74 -2.26 6.15
CA VAL A 157 0.93 -2.04 7.36
C VAL A 157 0.47 -0.59 7.40
N SER A 158 -0.80 -0.34 7.12
CA SER A 158 -1.37 1.02 7.22
C SER A 158 -1.75 1.38 8.65
N TYR A 159 -1.49 2.64 9.00
CA TYR A 159 -1.84 3.23 10.29
C TYR A 159 -3.12 4.08 10.24
N ALA A 160 -3.75 4.26 9.07
CA ALA A 160 -4.92 5.14 8.95
C ALA A 160 -5.91 4.82 7.81
N SER A 161 -5.64 3.86 6.94
CA SER A 161 -6.55 3.51 5.83
C SER A 161 -7.65 2.55 6.29
N THR A 162 -8.89 3.02 6.25
CA THR A 162 -10.06 2.33 6.85
C THR A 162 -11.07 1.79 5.82
N SER A 163 -10.89 2.03 4.51
CA SER A 163 -11.80 1.51 3.46
C SER A 163 -11.99 -0.01 3.59
N GLU A 164 -13.22 -0.50 3.50
CA GLU A 164 -13.54 -1.94 3.58
C GLU A 164 -12.93 -2.74 2.43
N GLU A 165 -12.71 -2.12 1.28
CA GLU A 165 -12.11 -2.79 0.12
C GLU A 165 -10.73 -3.39 0.41
N LEU A 166 -9.97 -2.76 1.31
CA LEU A 166 -8.66 -3.22 1.72
C LEU A 166 -8.70 -4.51 2.57
N ASP A 167 -9.89 -4.97 2.97
CA ASP A 167 -10.10 -6.26 3.66
C ASP A 167 -10.13 -7.46 2.68
N ASP A 168 -10.21 -7.22 1.35
CA ASP A 168 -10.18 -8.30 0.37
C ASP A 168 -8.79 -8.92 0.26
N LEU A 169 -8.59 -10.06 0.93
CA LEU A 169 -7.34 -10.82 0.93
C LEU A 169 -6.96 -11.41 -0.45
N TYR A 170 -7.90 -11.55 -1.38
CA TYR A 170 -7.59 -11.97 -2.75
C TYR A 170 -6.99 -10.82 -3.57
N LYS A 171 -7.47 -9.59 -3.33
CA LYS A 171 -6.96 -8.37 -3.97
C LYS A 171 -5.70 -7.85 -3.30
N TYR A 172 -5.63 -7.88 -1.96
CA TYR A 172 -4.55 -7.30 -1.16
C TYR A 172 -3.95 -8.29 -0.14
N PRO A 173 -3.34 -9.42 -0.57
CA PRO A 173 -2.86 -10.47 0.34
C PRO A 173 -1.71 -10.05 1.27
N TYR A 174 -1.03 -8.94 0.97
CA TYR A 174 0.10 -8.40 1.76
C TYR A 174 -0.26 -7.10 2.49
N PHE A 175 -1.52 -6.68 2.47
CA PHE A 175 -1.97 -5.49 3.16
C PHE A 175 -2.51 -5.84 4.55
N PHE A 176 -2.06 -5.08 5.53
CA PHE A 176 -2.52 -5.14 6.91
C PHE A 176 -2.77 -3.72 7.42
N ARG A 177 -3.54 -3.61 8.50
CA ARG A 177 -3.78 -2.33 9.17
C ARG A 177 -3.99 -2.48 10.66
N VAL A 178 -3.67 -1.43 11.40
CA VAL A 178 -3.88 -1.33 12.85
C VAL A 178 -5.14 -0.54 13.22
N VAL A 179 -5.96 -0.19 12.22
CA VAL A 179 -7.22 0.56 12.37
C VAL A 179 -8.40 -0.29 11.88
N PRO A 180 -9.61 -0.12 12.44
CA PRO A 180 -10.78 -0.89 12.02
C PRO A 180 -11.29 -0.47 10.64
N SER A 181 -12.06 -1.37 10.02
CA SER A 181 -12.77 -1.14 8.75
C SER A 181 -13.94 -0.15 8.92
N ASP A 182 -14.19 0.66 7.88
CA ASP A 182 -15.33 1.60 7.83
C ASP A 182 -16.68 0.90 7.96
N ARG A 183 -16.75 -0.41 7.68
CA ARG A 183 -17.96 -1.22 7.94
C ARG A 183 -18.47 -1.06 9.38
N PHE A 184 -17.56 -1.00 10.35
CA PHE A 184 -17.94 -0.80 11.75
C PHE A 184 -18.35 0.64 12.02
N GLN A 185 -17.67 1.62 11.41
CA GLN A 185 -18.02 3.04 11.56
C GLN A 185 -19.41 3.34 10.98
N VAL A 186 -19.70 2.84 9.79
CA VAL A 186 -21.00 2.97 9.12
C VAL A 186 -22.10 2.32 9.96
N LYS A 187 -21.85 1.14 10.53
CA LYS A 187 -22.80 0.49 11.44
C LYS A 187 -23.10 1.34 12.67
N VAL A 188 -22.08 1.93 13.30
CA VAL A 188 -22.28 2.81 14.47
C VAL A 188 -23.10 4.05 14.10
N ILE A 189 -22.82 4.67 12.95
CA ILE A 189 -23.61 5.81 12.47
C ILE A 189 -25.07 5.37 12.27
N TYR A 190 -25.29 4.23 11.62
CA TYR A 190 -26.61 3.66 11.40
C TYR A 190 -27.38 3.42 12.71
N ASP A 191 -26.74 2.81 13.71
CA ASP A 191 -27.34 2.56 15.03
C ASP A 191 -27.72 3.88 15.73
N ILE A 192 -26.92 4.94 15.57
CA ILE A 192 -27.24 6.30 16.05
C ILE A 192 -28.50 6.85 15.35
N LEU A 193 -28.62 6.70 14.03
CA LEU A 193 -29.81 7.17 13.29
C LEU A 193 -31.08 6.53 13.84
N LEU A 194 -31.02 5.24 14.16
CA LEU A 194 -32.14 4.48 14.73
C LEU A 194 -32.49 4.94 16.14
N GLU A 195 -31.49 5.11 17.00
CA GLU A 195 -31.68 5.52 18.40
C GLU A 195 -32.39 6.88 18.49
N PHE A 196 -32.01 7.83 17.63
CA PHE A 196 -32.65 9.15 17.57
C PHE A 196 -33.93 9.20 16.73
N GLY A 197 -34.30 8.09 16.08
CA GLY A 197 -35.48 8.00 15.23
C GLY A 197 -35.44 8.93 14.00
N TRP A 198 -34.25 9.26 13.49
CA TRP A 198 -34.10 10.10 12.31
C TRP A 198 -34.45 9.32 11.05
N THR A 199 -35.58 9.64 10.41
CA THR A 199 -36.07 8.91 9.24
C THR A 199 -35.67 9.52 7.90
N TYR A 200 -35.18 10.77 7.88
CA TYR A 200 -34.76 11.46 6.66
C TYR A 200 -33.37 12.07 6.84
N VAL A 201 -32.39 11.52 6.13
CA VAL A 201 -30.99 11.95 6.25
C VAL A 201 -30.37 12.20 4.87
N SER A 202 -29.38 13.07 4.82
CA SER A 202 -28.59 13.33 3.63
C SER A 202 -27.15 12.89 3.88
N MET A 203 -26.57 12.14 2.94
CA MET A 203 -25.16 11.77 3.00
C MET A 203 -24.36 12.52 1.95
N VAL A 204 -23.22 13.03 2.39
CA VAL A 204 -22.18 13.62 1.54
C VAL A 204 -20.92 12.82 1.73
N ALA A 205 -20.36 12.33 0.63
CA ALA A 205 -19.16 11.51 0.64
C ALA A 205 -18.10 12.09 -0.30
N SER A 206 -16.83 11.88 0.07
CA SER A 206 -15.71 12.17 -0.81
C SER A 206 -15.68 11.18 -1.96
N LYS A 207 -15.33 11.67 -3.16
CA LYS A 207 -15.11 10.80 -4.32
C LYS A 207 -13.97 9.81 -4.07
N GLY A 208 -14.14 8.59 -4.55
CA GLY A 208 -13.20 7.49 -4.39
C GLY A 208 -13.68 6.43 -3.40
N GLU A 209 -13.00 5.28 -3.44
CA GLU A 209 -13.42 4.03 -2.78
C GLU A 209 -13.72 4.20 -1.28
N TYR A 210 -13.00 5.07 -0.56
CA TYR A 210 -13.30 5.35 0.85
C TYR A 210 -14.72 5.91 1.08
N GLY A 211 -15.08 6.98 0.37
CA GLY A 211 -16.39 7.61 0.57
C GLY A 211 -17.52 6.85 -0.11
N GLU A 212 -17.27 6.29 -1.29
CA GLU A 212 -18.26 5.53 -2.06
C GLU A 212 -18.64 4.21 -1.37
N ASN A 213 -17.67 3.45 -0.84
CA ASN A 213 -17.95 2.22 -0.10
C ASN A 213 -18.71 2.50 1.20
N ALA A 214 -18.39 3.60 1.90
CA ALA A 214 -19.12 3.98 3.10
C ALA A 214 -20.61 4.27 2.82
N VAL A 215 -20.91 4.92 1.70
CA VAL A 215 -22.29 5.16 1.24
C VAL A 215 -22.98 3.84 0.87
N GLN A 216 -22.31 2.99 0.10
CA GLN A 216 -22.85 1.68 -0.30
C GLN A 216 -23.19 0.81 0.91
N ASN A 217 -22.27 0.73 1.87
CA ASN A 217 -22.47 -0.01 3.12
C ASN A 217 -23.67 0.51 3.92
N MET A 218 -23.86 1.83 3.97
CA MET A 218 -25.02 2.42 4.65
C MET A 218 -26.32 2.05 3.94
N GLN A 219 -26.35 2.10 2.61
CA GLN A 219 -27.50 1.69 1.81
C GLN A 219 -27.84 0.21 2.03
N ASP A 220 -26.83 -0.66 2.10
CA ASP A 220 -27.02 -2.08 2.35
C ASP A 220 -27.56 -2.35 3.76
N LEU A 221 -27.08 -1.65 4.79
CA LEU A 221 -27.64 -1.74 6.13
C LEU A 221 -29.12 -1.34 6.15
N ILE A 222 -29.47 -0.24 5.49
CA ILE A 222 -30.86 0.24 5.42
C ILE A 222 -31.75 -0.74 4.68
N ARG A 223 -31.31 -1.22 3.51
CA ARG A 223 -32.06 -2.17 2.69
C ARG A 223 -32.32 -3.50 3.42
N ASN A 224 -31.32 -3.97 4.17
CA ASN A 224 -31.41 -5.23 4.91
C ASN A 224 -32.13 -5.08 6.26
N SER A 225 -32.31 -3.86 6.73
CA SER A 225 -32.99 -3.60 7.99
C SER A 225 -34.51 -3.68 7.85
N THR A 226 -35.11 -4.64 8.54
CA THR A 226 -36.55 -4.82 8.68
C THR A 226 -37.03 -4.09 9.94
N HIS A 227 -36.76 -2.79 10.09
CA HIS A 227 -37.25 -2.04 11.25
C HIS A 227 -38.69 -1.59 11.04
N ASP A 228 -39.63 -2.39 11.57
CA ASP A 228 -40.87 -1.94 12.25
C ASP A 228 -41.65 -0.78 11.60
N GLY A 229 -41.72 -0.74 10.26
CA GLY A 229 -42.43 0.28 9.50
C GLY A 229 -41.80 1.67 9.46
N LYS A 230 -40.57 1.88 9.95
CA LYS A 230 -39.85 3.17 9.85
C LYS A 230 -38.91 3.13 8.64
N PHE A 231 -39.36 3.72 7.53
CA PHE A 231 -38.53 3.91 6.34
C PHE A 231 -37.46 4.98 6.61
N LEU A 232 -36.17 4.58 6.54
CA LEU A 232 -35.04 5.50 6.44
C LEU A 232 -34.88 5.92 4.98
N GLN A 233 -35.14 7.18 4.67
CA GLN A 233 -34.93 7.75 3.35
C GLN A 233 -33.61 8.52 3.33
N ILE A 234 -32.71 8.13 2.43
CA ILE A 234 -31.42 8.81 2.21
C ILE A 234 -31.45 9.58 0.90
N SER A 235 -31.08 10.86 0.97
CA SER A 235 -30.65 11.62 -0.21
C SER A 235 -29.13 11.62 -0.29
N LEU A 236 -28.59 11.28 -1.46
CA LEU A 236 -27.14 11.31 -1.71
C LEU A 236 -26.78 12.57 -2.49
N ASN A 237 -25.80 13.30 -1.99
CA ASN A 237 -25.13 14.34 -2.75
C ASN A 237 -23.63 14.06 -2.81
N PHE A 238 -23.11 13.74 -3.99
CA PHE A 238 -21.69 13.65 -4.22
C PHE A 238 -21.16 15.06 -4.53
N ASN A 239 -20.21 15.55 -3.72
CA ASN A 239 -19.53 16.80 -4.02
C ASN A 239 -18.33 16.48 -4.92
N SER A 240 -18.35 16.98 -6.16
CA SER A 240 -17.33 16.76 -7.19
C SER A 240 -16.09 17.60 -6.99
#